data_AF-A0A935Y4Q2-F1
#
_entry.id   AF-A0A935Y4Q2-F1
#
_cell.length_a   1.000
_cell.length_b   1.000
_cell.length_c   1.000
_cell.angle_alpha   90.00
_cell.angle_beta   90.00
_cell.angle_gamma   90.00
#
_symmetry.space_group_name_H-M   'P 1'
#
loop_
_entity.id
_entity.type
_entity.pdbx_description
1 polymer ?
#
loop_
_entity_poly.entity_id
_entity_poly.type
_entity_poly.pdbx_seq_one_letter_code
_entity_poly.pdbx_strand_id
1 'polypeptide(L)'
;MNDHYPVITISLMITIGIVSLMGFTNYSIINQYKHYPYYEWREKSYYRWISCTFLHGNYMHLFLNLFVLWQFGSLIEQIYMVKFGFWQGALVYLALYFALAVLSSIPTFFKHRENSDYASIGDSGVISGLLFIFILCFPTTMLSVFFSCLCLLGSLHYCTLVFPGTHLQSVRMALITKPTFMELFLE
;
A
#
# COMPACT_ATOMS: atom_id res chain seq x y z
N MET A 1 -14.00 22.71 13.59
CA MET A 1 -13.69 21.27 13.38
C MET A 1 -12.35 21.05 14.05
N ASN A 2 -12.23 20.09 14.97
CA ASN A 2 -10.90 19.77 15.50
C ASN A 2 -10.15 19.07 14.37
N ASP A 3 -9.13 19.72 13.82
CA ASP A 3 -8.27 19.13 12.81
C ASP A 3 -7.49 18.00 13.50
N HIS A 4 -8.05 16.79 13.44
CA HIS A 4 -7.37 15.60 13.92
C HIS A 4 -6.25 15.29 12.94
N TYR A 5 -5.01 15.62 13.35
CA TYR A 5 -3.82 15.19 12.64
C TYR A 5 -3.82 13.66 12.51
N PRO A 6 -3.41 13.10 11.37
CA PRO A 6 -3.42 11.65 11.10
C PRO A 6 -2.26 10.97 11.82
N VAL A 7 -2.33 10.95 13.16
CA VAL A 7 -1.26 10.49 14.04
C VAL A 7 -0.95 9.02 13.85
N ILE A 8 -1.94 8.19 13.53
CA ILE A 8 -1.73 6.75 13.32
C ILE A 8 -1.02 6.51 12.00
N THR A 9 -1.48 7.15 10.92
CA THR A 9 -0.84 7.06 9.60
C THR A 9 0.61 7.51 9.67
N ILE A 10 0.89 8.64 10.33
CA ILE A 10 2.27 9.13 10.51
C ILE A 10 3.10 8.13 11.33
N SER A 11 2.54 7.56 12.39
CA SER A 11 3.24 6.56 13.22
C SER A 11 3.58 5.29 12.43
N LEU A 12 2.66 4.82 11.58
CA LEU A 12 2.90 3.70 10.66
C LEU A 12 4.01 4.05 9.67
N MET A 13 3.95 5.22 9.04
CA MET A 13 4.97 5.67 8.09
C MET A 13 6.37 5.73 8.71
N ILE A 14 6.49 6.30 9.91
CA ILE A 14 7.77 6.38 10.63
C ILE A 14 8.28 4.97 10.92
N THR A 15 7.41 4.08 11.40
CA THR A 15 7.79 2.69 11.73
C THR A 15 8.26 1.93 10.49
N ILE A 16 7.50 1.99 9.39
CA ILE A 16 7.85 1.36 8.11
C ILE A 16 9.16 1.94 7.58
N GLY A 17 9.31 3.27 7.63
CA GLY A 17 10.54 3.96 7.22
C GLY A 17 11.76 3.46 7.99
N ILE A 18 11.70 3.45 9.32
CA ILE A 18 12.81 2.99 10.17
C ILE A 18 13.15 1.53 9.88
N VAL A 19 12.16 0.64 9.88
CA VAL A 19 12.38 -0.80 9.68
C VAL A 19 12.94 -1.08 8.27
N SER A 20 12.44 -0.39 7.25
CA SER A 20 12.96 -0.52 5.88
C SER A 20 14.39 0.00 5.75
N LEU A 21 14.73 1.12 6.37
CA LEU A 21 16.12 1.63 6.40
C LEU A 21 17.08 0.66 7.10
N MET A 22 16.63 0.02 8.18
CA MET A 22 17.39 -1.06 8.83
C MET A 22 17.54 -2.26 7.88
N GLY A 23 16.50 -2.62 7.14
CA GLY A 23 16.53 -3.68 6.14
C GLY A 23 17.53 -3.43 5.01
N PHE A 24 17.61 -2.19 4.51
CA PHE A 24 18.56 -1.81 3.44
C PHE A 24 20.03 -1.95 3.85
N THR A 25 20.32 -1.78 5.13
CA THR A 25 21.69 -1.90 5.66
C THR A 25 22.00 -3.32 6.15
N ASN A 26 20.99 -4.11 6.51
CA ASN A 26 21.16 -5.45 7.07
C ASN A 26 20.20 -6.47 6.44
N TYR A 27 20.73 -7.27 5.51
CA TYR A 27 19.97 -8.32 4.83
C TYR A 27 19.44 -9.42 5.76
N SER A 28 20.02 -9.60 6.96
CA SER A 28 19.48 -10.52 7.97
C SER A 28 18.08 -10.12 8.41
N ILE A 29 17.81 -8.82 8.53
CA ILE A 29 16.49 -8.29 8.89
C ILE A 29 15.49 -8.63 7.78
N ILE A 30 15.86 -8.41 6.52
CA ILE A 30 15.03 -8.78 5.38
C ILE A 30 14.71 -10.28 5.41
N ASN A 31 15.71 -11.14 5.58
CA ASN A 31 15.50 -12.59 5.63
C ASN A 31 14.60 -13.04 6.80
N GLN A 32 14.66 -12.37 7.94
CA GLN A 32 13.85 -12.72 9.11
C GLN A 32 12.39 -12.32 8.95
N TYR A 33 12.11 -11.18 8.32
CA TYR A 33 10.75 -10.61 8.29
C TYR A 33 10.06 -10.66 6.93
N LYS A 34 10.76 -11.03 5.85
CA LYS A 34 10.15 -11.19 4.52
C LYS A 34 9.05 -12.24 4.51
N HIS A 35 8.06 -12.00 3.65
CA HIS A 35 7.01 -12.97 3.35
C HIS A 35 7.64 -14.11 2.56
N TYR A 36 7.62 -15.30 3.16
CA TYR A 36 8.25 -16.48 2.58
C TYR A 36 7.31 -17.69 2.69
N PRO A 37 6.34 -17.80 1.76
CA PRO A 37 5.27 -18.81 1.82
C PRO A 37 5.73 -20.25 2.05
N TYR A 38 6.84 -20.63 1.43
CA TYR A 38 7.42 -21.98 1.57
C TYR A 38 7.77 -22.33 3.03
N TYR A 39 8.43 -21.40 3.73
CA TYR A 39 8.81 -21.58 5.13
C TYR A 39 7.62 -21.37 6.07
N GLU A 40 6.77 -20.38 5.80
CA GLU A 40 5.57 -20.11 6.60
C GLU A 40 4.63 -21.32 6.68
N TRP A 41 4.48 -22.07 5.59
CA TRP A 41 3.67 -23.27 5.56
C TRP A 41 4.24 -24.38 6.46
N ARG A 42 5.56 -24.56 6.43
CA ARG A 42 6.29 -25.66 7.10
C ARG A 42 6.61 -25.37 8.56
N GLU A 43 7.07 -24.16 8.86
CA GLU A 43 7.57 -23.74 10.18
C GLU A 43 6.55 -22.90 10.96
N LYS A 44 5.38 -22.62 10.39
CA LYS A 44 4.29 -21.86 11.02
C LYS A 44 4.68 -20.43 11.41
N SER A 45 5.63 -19.84 10.68
CA SER A 45 6.11 -18.47 10.90
C SER A 45 5.17 -17.39 10.32
N TYR A 46 3.87 -17.44 10.64
CA TYR A 46 2.85 -16.56 10.06
C TYR A 46 2.97 -15.08 10.45
N TYR A 47 3.78 -14.75 11.46
CA TYR A 47 4.11 -13.34 11.78
C TYR A 47 4.69 -12.59 10.57
N ARG A 48 5.30 -13.33 9.63
CA ARG A 48 5.86 -12.82 8.38
C ARG A 48 4.83 -12.14 7.48
N TRP A 49 3.55 -12.48 7.60
CA TRP A 49 2.46 -11.85 6.83
C TRP A 49 2.21 -10.40 7.23
N ILE A 50 2.58 -10.03 8.45
CA ILE A 50 2.49 -8.66 8.94
C ILE A 50 3.87 -8.02 8.91
N SER A 51 4.93 -8.71 9.31
CA SER A 51 6.26 -8.09 9.37
C SER A 51 6.82 -7.71 7.99
N CYS A 52 6.43 -8.43 6.93
CA CYS A 52 6.88 -8.12 5.57
C CYS A 52 6.43 -6.74 5.09
N THR A 53 5.32 -6.20 5.62
CA THR A 53 4.79 -4.89 5.23
C THR A 53 5.66 -3.74 5.70
N PHE A 54 6.56 -3.97 6.66
CA PHE A 54 7.47 -2.95 7.17
C PHE A 54 8.80 -2.89 6.40
N LEU A 55 9.02 -3.79 5.44
CA LEU A 55 10.26 -3.89 4.66
C LEU A 55 10.00 -3.56 3.19
N HIS A 56 10.99 -2.99 2.52
CA HIS A 56 10.93 -2.64 1.10
C HIS A 56 12.22 -3.05 0.40
N GLY A 57 12.19 -3.21 -0.93
CA GLY A 57 13.36 -3.62 -1.72
C GLY A 57 14.33 -2.49 -2.02
N ASN A 58 13.84 -1.25 -2.16
CA ASN A 58 14.69 -0.08 -2.38
C ASN A 58 14.06 1.22 -1.88
N TYR A 59 14.87 2.28 -1.85
CA TYR A 59 14.46 3.62 -1.40
C TYR A 59 13.30 4.21 -2.19
N MET A 60 13.23 3.96 -3.50
CA MET A 60 12.17 4.50 -4.34
C MET A 60 10.83 3.84 -4.01
N HIS A 61 10.75 2.51 -3.94
CA HIS A 61 9.52 1.81 -3.56
C HIS A 61 9.06 2.22 -2.17
N LEU A 62 9.98 2.32 -1.20
CA LEU A 62 9.65 2.82 0.13
C LEU A 62 9.03 4.22 0.07
N PHE A 63 9.67 5.16 -0.64
CA PHE A 63 9.16 6.53 -0.77
C PHE A 63 7.76 6.57 -1.37
N LEU A 64 7.53 5.81 -2.45
CA LEU A 64 6.24 5.76 -3.13
C LEU A 64 5.14 5.18 -2.24
N ASN A 65 5.41 4.08 -1.55
CA ASN A 65 4.44 3.47 -0.65
C ASN A 65 4.12 4.39 0.54
N LEU A 66 5.13 5.03 1.14
CA LEU A 66 4.90 6.00 2.21
C LEU A 66 4.10 7.22 1.75
N PHE A 67 4.34 7.72 0.52
CA PHE A 67 3.57 8.82 -0.06
C PHE A 67 2.10 8.45 -0.27
N VAL A 68 1.85 7.26 -0.83
CA VAL A 68 0.49 6.76 -1.07
C VAL A 68 -0.21 6.45 0.26
N LEU A 69 0.49 5.85 1.23
CA LEU A 69 -0.01 5.63 2.59
C LEU A 69 -0.39 6.94 3.25
N TRP A 70 0.44 7.98 3.15
CA TRP A 70 0.11 9.29 3.68
C TRP A 70 -1.18 9.83 3.08
N GLN A 71 -1.31 9.78 1.75
CA GLN A 71 -2.44 10.38 1.05
C GLN A 71 -3.77 9.68 1.34
N PHE A 72 -3.80 8.34 1.23
CA PHE A 72 -5.03 7.56 1.40
C PHE A 72 -5.26 7.14 2.85
N GLY A 73 -4.19 6.76 3.55
CA GLY A 73 -4.24 6.41 4.97
C GLY A 73 -4.74 7.56 5.83
N SER A 74 -4.21 8.77 5.65
CA SER A 74 -4.64 9.94 6.45
C SER A 74 -6.12 10.25 6.27
N LEU A 75 -6.62 10.13 5.03
CA LEU A 75 -8.02 10.41 4.71
C LEU A 75 -8.94 9.32 5.28
N ILE A 76 -8.56 8.05 5.18
CA ILE A 76 -9.32 6.93 5.77
C ILE A 76 -9.31 7.01 7.30
N GLU A 77 -8.16 7.31 7.92
CA GLU A 77 -8.04 7.55 9.35
C GLU A 77 -9.00 8.66 9.78
N GLN A 78 -8.97 9.82 9.11
CA GLN A 78 -9.85 10.94 9.44
C GLN A 78 -11.33 10.57 9.36
N ILE A 79 -11.74 9.80 8.36
CA ILE A 79 -13.13 9.32 8.22
C ILE A 79 -13.54 8.48 9.43
N TYR A 80 -12.69 7.54 9.84
CA TYR A 80 -12.97 6.70 11.00
C TYR A 80 -12.95 7.47 12.31
N MET A 81 -12.04 8.44 12.46
CA MET A 81 -11.97 9.33 13.63
C MET A 81 -13.22 10.21 13.75
N VAL A 82 -13.72 10.76 12.65
CA VAL A 82 -14.96 11.56 12.63
C VAL A 82 -16.18 10.69 12.92
N LYS A 83 -16.21 9.46 12.38
CA LYS A 83 -17.36 8.56 12.50
C LYS A 83 -17.49 7.89 13.87
N PHE A 84 -16.37 7.47 14.45
CA PHE A 84 -16.34 6.66 15.68
C PHE A 84 -15.69 7.41 16.87
N GLY A 85 -15.19 8.63 16.67
CA GLY A 85 -14.38 9.34 17.66
C GLY A 85 -12.92 8.88 17.68
N PHE A 86 -12.07 9.61 18.41
CA PHE A 86 -10.62 9.43 18.36
C PHE A 86 -10.15 8.00 18.70
N TRP A 87 -10.48 7.51 19.89
CA TRP A 87 -9.97 6.20 20.36
C TRP A 87 -10.49 5.02 19.54
N GLN A 88 -11.78 5.01 19.23
CA GLN A 88 -12.40 3.91 18.48
C GLN A 88 -12.04 3.99 17.00
N GLY A 89 -11.99 5.18 16.41
CA GLY A 89 -11.54 5.41 15.04
C GLY A 89 -10.10 4.96 14.84
N ALA A 90 -9.20 5.27 15.78
CA ALA A 90 -7.81 4.80 15.77
C ALA A 90 -7.71 3.27 15.74
N LEU A 91 -8.47 2.59 16.61
CA LEU A 91 -8.48 1.13 16.70
C LEU A 91 -9.04 0.49 15.42
N VAL A 92 -10.12 1.04 14.87
CA VAL A 92 -10.72 0.56 13.62
C VAL A 92 -9.76 0.73 12.45
N TYR A 93 -9.08 1.87 12.36
CA TYR A 93 -8.09 2.12 11.30
C TYR A 93 -6.87 1.19 11.41
N LEU A 94 -6.32 0.98 12.62
CA LEU A 94 -5.23 0.03 12.84
C LEU A 94 -5.65 -1.41 12.50
N ALA A 95 -6.83 -1.83 12.96
CA ALA A 95 -7.37 -3.14 12.66
C ALA A 95 -7.55 -3.33 11.15
N LEU A 96 -8.01 -2.29 10.44
CA LEU A 96 -8.12 -2.29 8.99
C LEU A 96 -6.75 -2.47 8.32
N TYR A 97 -5.74 -1.69 8.72
CA TYR A 97 -4.39 -1.79 8.16
C TYR A 97 -3.83 -3.22 8.28
N PHE A 98 -3.89 -3.80 9.47
CA PHE A 98 -3.40 -5.17 9.69
C PHE A 98 -4.28 -6.24 9.05
N ALA A 99 -5.59 -6.02 8.97
CA ALA A 99 -6.48 -6.92 8.22
C ALA A 99 -6.09 -6.94 6.74
N LEU A 100 -5.80 -5.78 6.13
CA LEU A 100 -5.34 -5.70 4.76
C LEU A 100 -3.96 -6.36 4.56
N ALA A 101 -3.06 -6.27 5.53
CA ALA A 101 -1.76 -6.97 5.49
C ALA A 101 -1.94 -8.49 5.42
N VAL A 102 -2.81 -9.03 6.28
CA VAL A 102 -3.14 -10.46 6.30
C VAL A 102 -3.88 -10.86 5.02
N LEU A 103 -4.91 -10.11 4.63
CA LEU A 103 -5.73 -10.41 3.45
C LEU A 103 -4.93 -10.39 2.14
N SER A 104 -3.98 -9.48 2.02
CA SER A 104 -3.09 -9.43 0.84
C SER A 104 -2.06 -10.57 0.83
N SER A 105 -1.65 -11.07 1.99
CA SER A 105 -0.71 -12.20 2.09
C SER A 105 -1.36 -13.56 1.78
N ILE A 106 -2.65 -13.73 2.05
CA ILE A 106 -3.36 -15.01 1.89
C ILE A 106 -3.25 -15.60 0.47
N PRO A 107 -3.58 -14.87 -0.61
CA PRO A 107 -3.49 -15.40 -1.97
C PRO A 107 -2.06 -15.81 -2.35
N THR A 108 -1.10 -14.95 -2.02
CA THR A 108 0.33 -15.18 -2.28
C THR A 108 0.83 -16.42 -1.54
N PHE A 109 0.44 -16.56 -0.27
CA PHE A 109 0.75 -17.73 0.54
C PHE A 109 0.26 -19.01 -0.12
N PHE A 110 -1.03 -19.09 -0.47
CA PHE A 110 -1.57 -20.32 -1.04
C PHE A 110 -0.99 -20.63 -2.43
N LYS A 111 -0.65 -19.60 -3.22
CA LYS A 111 -0.05 -19.76 -4.55
C LYS A 111 1.40 -20.24 -4.49
N HIS A 112 2.19 -19.75 -3.54
CA HIS A 112 3.64 -19.96 -3.51
C HIS A 112 4.14 -20.83 -2.35
N ARG A 113 3.27 -21.41 -1.51
CA ARG A 113 3.63 -22.31 -0.39
C ARG A 113 4.48 -23.53 -0.77
N GLU A 114 4.49 -23.92 -2.03
CA GLU A 114 5.30 -25.06 -2.53
C GLU A 114 6.54 -24.61 -3.33
N ASN A 115 6.72 -23.30 -3.54
CA ASN A 115 7.83 -22.73 -4.29
C ASN A 115 8.88 -22.13 -3.35
N SER A 116 10.04 -22.77 -3.25
CA SER A 116 11.17 -22.31 -2.42
C SER A 116 11.85 -21.04 -2.94
N ASP A 117 11.66 -20.70 -4.21
CA ASP A 117 12.38 -19.60 -4.85
C ASP A 117 11.61 -18.27 -4.75
N TYR A 118 10.37 -18.31 -4.24
CA TYR A 118 9.53 -17.13 -4.09
C TYR A 118 9.59 -16.55 -2.68
N ALA A 119 9.89 -15.26 -2.59
CA ALA A 119 9.71 -14.44 -1.40
C ALA A 119 9.35 -13.02 -1.81
N SER A 120 8.59 -12.31 -0.98
CA SER A 120 8.21 -10.92 -1.22
C SER A 120 8.33 -10.07 0.05
N ILE A 121 8.42 -8.76 -0.15
CA ILE A 121 8.46 -7.71 0.86
C ILE A 121 7.64 -6.53 0.37
N GLY A 122 7.19 -5.67 1.27
CA GLY A 122 6.43 -4.46 0.91
C GLY A 122 5.02 -4.46 1.47
N ASP A 123 4.48 -3.26 1.69
CA ASP A 123 3.09 -3.02 2.08
C ASP A 123 2.17 -2.77 0.89
N SER A 124 2.62 -2.98 -0.34
CA SER A 124 1.87 -2.62 -1.55
C SER A 124 0.49 -3.29 -1.65
N GLY A 125 0.34 -4.50 -1.08
CA GLY A 125 -0.97 -5.16 -0.91
C GLY A 125 -1.90 -4.41 0.06
N VAL A 126 -1.35 -3.86 1.14
CA VAL A 126 -2.08 -2.98 2.08
C VAL A 126 -2.48 -1.69 1.39
N ILE A 127 -1.54 -1.06 0.67
CA ILE A 127 -1.76 0.18 -0.07
C ILE A 127 -2.87 0.01 -1.12
N SER A 128 -2.84 -1.09 -1.87
CA SER A 128 -3.88 -1.43 -2.85
C SER A 128 -5.25 -1.62 -2.18
N GLY A 129 -5.28 -2.23 -1.00
CA GLY A 129 -6.50 -2.36 -0.20
C GLY A 129 -7.05 -1.03 0.30
N LEU A 130 -6.20 -0.14 0.81
CA LEU A 130 -6.60 1.20 1.23
C LEU A 130 -7.13 2.02 0.05
N LEU A 131 -6.45 1.94 -1.10
CA LEU A 131 -6.92 2.58 -2.33
C LEU A 131 -8.30 2.03 -2.75
N PHE A 132 -8.49 0.71 -2.69
CA PHE A 132 -9.78 0.11 -3.01
C PHE A 132 -10.89 0.63 -2.10
N ILE A 133 -10.64 0.73 -0.79
CA ILE A 133 -11.59 1.31 0.17
C ILE A 133 -11.87 2.77 -0.13
N PHE A 134 -10.84 3.55 -0.49
CA PHE A 134 -11.02 4.94 -0.91
C PHE A 134 -11.96 5.06 -2.12
N ILE A 135 -11.76 4.23 -3.14
CA ILE A 135 -12.60 4.21 -4.35
C ILE A 135 -14.07 3.90 -3.98
N LEU A 136 -14.29 2.97 -3.04
CA LEU A 136 -15.63 2.65 -2.56
C LEU A 136 -16.28 3.80 -1.77
N CYS A 137 -15.50 4.51 -0.96
CA CYS A 137 -15.99 5.64 -0.16
C CYS A 137 -16.23 6.90 -0.99
N PHE A 138 -15.42 7.14 -2.02
CA PHE A 138 -15.45 8.36 -2.84
C PHE A 138 -15.43 8.05 -4.34
N PRO A 139 -16.47 7.37 -4.87
CA PRO A 139 -16.49 6.90 -6.25
C PRO A 139 -16.48 8.03 -7.30
N THR A 140 -16.87 9.24 -6.92
CA THR A 140 -16.96 10.41 -7.81
C THR A 140 -15.74 11.32 -7.76
N THR A 141 -14.82 11.09 -6.81
CA THR A 141 -13.62 11.92 -6.62
C THR A 141 -12.59 11.60 -7.69
N MET A 142 -12.11 12.63 -8.39
CA MET A 142 -11.04 12.45 -9.36
C MET A 142 -9.73 12.15 -8.63
N LEU A 143 -9.15 10.99 -8.92
CA LEU A 143 -7.86 10.57 -8.38
C LEU A 143 -6.73 11.36 -9.07
N SER A 144 -6.39 12.54 -8.56
CA SER A 144 -5.28 13.37 -9.09
C SER A 144 -3.90 12.87 -8.64
N VAL A 145 -3.85 11.99 -7.64
CA VAL A 145 -2.65 11.52 -6.93
C VAL A 145 -1.65 10.77 -7.83
N PHE A 146 -2.11 10.12 -8.89
CA PHE A 146 -1.27 9.25 -9.72
C PHE A 146 -0.55 9.98 -10.87
N PHE A 147 -1.04 11.15 -11.29
CA PHE A 147 -0.45 11.86 -12.43
C PHE A 147 0.93 12.43 -12.12
N SER A 148 1.15 12.99 -10.94
CA SER A 148 2.45 13.58 -10.57
C SER A 148 3.54 12.53 -10.38
N CYS A 149 3.19 11.34 -9.89
CA CYS A 149 4.13 10.28 -9.59
C CYS A 149 4.51 9.45 -10.84
N LEU A 150 3.53 9.18 -11.71
CA LEU A 150 3.75 8.51 -13.00
C LEU A 150 4.51 9.41 -13.99
N CYS A 151 4.27 10.73 -13.96
CA CYS A 151 4.99 11.70 -14.78
C CYS A 151 6.48 11.83 -14.39
N LEU A 152 6.82 11.52 -13.13
CA LEU A 152 8.21 11.47 -12.67
C LEU A 152 8.96 10.18 -13.06
N LEU A 153 8.25 9.07 -13.28
CA LEU A 153 8.86 7.73 -13.47
C LEU A 153 8.81 7.18 -14.90
N GLY A 154 7.98 7.70 -15.81
CA GLY A 154 7.79 7.05 -17.10
C GLY A 154 7.32 7.95 -18.24
N SER A 155 8.26 8.69 -18.84
CA SER A 155 8.17 9.38 -20.14
C SER A 155 7.11 10.49 -20.28
N LEU A 156 7.58 11.70 -20.62
CA LEU A 156 6.75 12.83 -21.07
C LEU A 156 5.77 12.46 -22.21
N HIS A 157 5.99 11.35 -22.92
CA HIS A 157 5.21 10.92 -24.08
C HIS A 157 3.79 10.43 -23.76
N TYR A 158 3.50 10.00 -22.54
CA TYR A 158 2.11 9.64 -22.17
C TYR A 158 1.32 10.81 -21.58
N CYS A 159 2.01 11.87 -21.15
CA CYS A 159 1.38 13.06 -20.58
C CYS A 159 0.67 13.92 -21.63
N THR A 160 1.01 13.78 -22.92
CA THR A 160 0.44 14.56 -24.02
C THR A 160 -0.72 13.88 -24.75
N LEU A 161 -0.92 12.57 -24.62
CA LEU A 161 -1.99 11.84 -25.33
C LEU A 161 -3.37 11.90 -24.67
N VAL A 162 -3.51 12.56 -23.51
CA VAL A 162 -4.78 12.65 -22.78
C VAL A 162 -5.45 14.03 -22.87
N PHE A 163 -4.86 14.97 -23.61
CA PHE A 163 -5.48 16.29 -23.84
C PHE A 163 -5.49 16.60 -25.34
N PRO A 164 -6.51 16.12 -26.08
CA PRO A 164 -7.64 17.02 -26.34
C PRO A 164 -9.01 16.31 -26.42
N GLY A 165 -9.96 16.74 -25.61
CA GLY A 165 -11.38 16.78 -26.02
C GLY A 165 -12.30 15.60 -25.69
N THR A 166 -11.90 14.58 -24.93
CA THR A 166 -12.86 13.54 -24.49
C THR A 166 -13.43 13.87 -23.12
N HIS A 167 -14.76 13.96 -23.04
CA HIS A 167 -15.55 14.12 -21.82
C HIS A 167 -14.92 13.41 -20.61
N LEU A 168 -14.62 14.18 -19.55
CA LEU A 168 -13.90 13.76 -18.33
C LEU A 168 -14.49 12.55 -17.58
N GLN A 169 -15.66 12.04 -17.98
CA GLN A 169 -16.30 10.90 -17.33
C GLN A 169 -15.76 9.54 -17.78
N SER A 170 -15.29 9.40 -19.02
CA SER A 170 -14.86 8.10 -19.58
C SER A 170 -13.41 7.72 -19.21
N VAL A 171 -12.59 8.67 -18.76
CA VAL A 171 -11.23 8.41 -18.23
C VAL A 171 -11.28 7.91 -16.78
N ARG A 172 -12.38 8.16 -16.05
CA ARG A 172 -12.51 7.91 -14.58
C ARG A 172 -12.38 6.46 -14.14
N MET A 173 -12.59 5.50 -15.04
CA MET A 173 -12.60 4.07 -14.71
C MET A 173 -11.64 3.25 -15.58
N ALA A 174 -11.29 3.76 -16.77
CA ALA A 174 -10.50 3.03 -17.76
C ALA A 174 -8.99 2.96 -17.47
N LEU A 175 -8.46 3.80 -16.57
CA LEU A 175 -7.05 3.75 -16.15
C LEU A 175 -6.82 2.75 -15.00
N ILE A 176 -7.83 2.50 -14.17
CA ILE A 176 -7.75 1.63 -12.97
C ILE A 176 -7.76 0.15 -13.37
N THR A 177 -8.37 -0.19 -14.50
CA THR A 177 -8.43 -1.56 -15.04
C THR A 177 -7.23 -1.93 -15.92
N LYS A 178 -6.28 -1.00 -16.14
CA LYS A 178 -5.09 -1.32 -16.94
C LYS A 178 -4.13 -2.20 -16.12
N PRO A 179 -3.62 -3.29 -16.69
CA PRO A 179 -2.69 -4.20 -16.00
C PRO A 179 -1.44 -3.47 -15.48
N THR A 180 -0.97 -2.44 -16.20
CA THR A 180 0.14 -1.58 -15.79
C THR A 180 -0.10 -0.83 -14.47
N PHE A 181 -1.35 -0.57 -14.09
CA PHE A 181 -1.69 0.06 -12.81
C PHE A 181 -1.48 -0.91 -11.64
N MET A 182 -1.89 -2.17 -11.79
CA MET A 182 -1.68 -3.19 -10.75
C MET A 182 -0.22 -3.66 -10.70
N GLU A 183 0.47 -3.76 -11.84
CA GLU A 183 1.88 -4.21 -11.89
C GLU A 183 2.85 -3.27 -11.16
N LEU A 184 2.54 -1.97 -11.04
CA LEU A 184 3.37 -1.03 -10.28
C LEU A 184 3.34 -1.28 -8.75
N PHE A 185 2.37 -2.05 -8.27
CA PHE A 185 2.16 -2.38 -6.86
C PHE A 185 2.38 -3.88 -6.56
N LEU A 186 2.74 -4.68 -7.56
CA LEU A 186 3.05 -6.09 -7.37
C LEU A 186 4.57 -6.25 -7.39
N GLU A 187 5.21 -6.19 -6.23
CA GLU A 187 6.51 -6.86 -6.00
C GLU A 187 6.28 -8.34 -5.65
#